data_AF-A0A352B346-F1
#
_entry.id   AF-A0A352B346-F1
#
_cell.length_a   1.000
_cell.length_b   1.000
_cell.length_c   1.000
_cell.angle_alpha   90.00
_cell.angle_beta   90.00
_cell.angle_gamma   90.00
#
_symmetry.space_group_name_H-M   'P 1'
#
loop_
_entity.id
_entity.type
_entity.pdbx_description
1 polymer ?
#
loop_
_entity_poly.entity_id
_entity_poly.type
_entity_poly.pdbx_seq_one_letter_code
_entity_poly.pdbx_strand_id
1 'polypeptide(L)'
;MAATETPSPPDARTTPRSYPGSRKIYVAGRLEGVRVAMREISLSPTRHADGTVEANPPVRVYDASGPYTDPAVAIDLRQGLAPLRRGWILGRGDVAELDAP
;
A
#
# COMPACT_ATOMS: atom_id res chain seq x y z
N MET A 1 27.30 -17.20 -37.48
CA MET A 1 26.14 -17.58 -36.64
C MET A 1 26.10 -16.63 -35.47
N ALA A 2 25.22 -15.62 -35.52
CA ALA A 2 25.07 -14.67 -34.42
C ALA A 2 24.21 -15.33 -33.33
N ALA A 3 24.75 -15.42 -32.12
CA ALA A 3 23.99 -15.88 -30.96
C ALA A 3 22.88 -14.86 -30.69
N THR A 4 21.63 -15.30 -30.81
CA THR A 4 20.47 -14.53 -30.35
C THR A 4 20.48 -14.51 -28.83
N GLU A 5 20.90 -13.39 -28.26
CA GLU A 5 20.76 -13.11 -26.83
C GLU A 5 19.27 -13.11 -26.48
N THR A 6 18.87 -14.01 -25.60
CA THR A 6 17.50 -14.04 -25.08
C THR A 6 17.33 -12.82 -24.16
N PRO A 7 16.33 -11.95 -24.37
CA PRO A 7 16.12 -10.82 -23.47
C PRO A 7 15.85 -11.35 -22.06
N SER A 8 16.58 -10.81 -21.08
CA SER A 8 16.35 -11.10 -19.66
C SER A 8 14.89 -10.79 -19.31
N PRO A 9 14.20 -11.62 -18.51
CA PRO A 9 12.81 -11.36 -18.17
C PRO A 9 12.67 -9.99 -17.48
N PRO A 10 11.56 -9.26 -17.69
CA PRO A 10 11.35 -7.98 -17.06
C PRO A 10 11.53 -8.11 -15.54
N ASP A 11 12.17 -7.09 -14.97
CA ASP A 11 12.45 -7.03 -13.55
C ASP A 11 11.13 -7.08 -12.78
N ALA A 12 10.92 -8.13 -11.99
CA ALA A 12 9.64 -8.35 -11.31
C ALA A 12 9.48 -7.50 -10.05
N ARG A 13 10.53 -6.78 -9.68
CA ARG A 13 10.53 -5.83 -8.56
C ARG A 13 9.94 -4.53 -9.04
N THR A 14 8.81 -4.15 -8.47
CA THR A 14 8.19 -2.85 -8.73
C THR A 14 8.44 -1.92 -7.55
N THR A 15 8.77 -0.66 -7.85
CA THR A 15 8.97 0.38 -6.85
C THR A 15 7.63 1.01 -6.48
N PRO A 16 7.24 1.03 -5.20
CA PRO A 16 6.02 1.73 -4.77
C PRO A 16 6.09 3.21 -5.15
N ARG A 17 4.97 3.76 -5.64
CA ARG A 17 4.88 5.17 -6.04
C ARG A 17 3.90 5.90 -5.12
N SER A 18 4.41 6.71 -4.20
CA SER A 18 3.57 7.56 -3.37
C SER A 18 2.92 8.68 -4.19
N TYR A 19 1.74 9.12 -3.75
CA TYR A 19 1.08 10.28 -4.34
C TYR A 19 1.70 11.58 -3.78
N PRO A 20 2.02 12.58 -4.62
CA PRO A 20 2.57 13.85 -4.16
C PRO A 20 1.73 14.50 -3.05
N GLY A 21 2.39 15.13 -2.08
CA GLY A 21 1.72 15.83 -0.97
C GLY A 21 0.97 14.92 0.00
N SER A 22 1.12 13.60 -0.11
CA SER A 22 0.43 12.65 0.76
C SER A 22 1.29 11.46 1.14
N ARG A 23 0.90 10.79 2.21
CA ARG A 23 1.52 9.55 2.69
C ARG A 23 0.45 8.50 2.96
N LYS A 24 0.82 7.24 2.80
CA LYS A 24 0.00 6.14 3.30
C LYS A 24 0.12 6.09 4.82
N ILE A 25 -1.01 5.89 5.49
CA ILE A 25 -1.08 5.65 6.92
C ILE A 25 -1.93 4.40 7.16
N TYR A 26 -1.79 3.82 8.34
CA TYR A 26 -2.57 2.66 8.76
C TYR A 26 -3.27 2.94 10.07
N VAL A 27 -4.58 2.72 10.10
CA VAL A 27 -5.39 2.78 11.32
C VAL A 27 -5.54 1.36 11.86
N ALA A 28 -5.19 1.14 13.13
CA ALA A 28 -5.36 -0.16 13.76
C ALA A 28 -6.84 -0.54 13.81
N GLY A 29 -7.16 -1.75 13.37
CA GLY A 29 -8.47 -2.35 13.51
C GLY A 29 -8.67 -2.93 14.92
N ARG A 30 -9.90 -3.35 15.21
CA ARG A 30 -10.23 -4.04 16.48
C ARG A 30 -9.67 -5.46 16.55
N LEU A 31 -9.56 -6.12 15.41
CA LEU A 31 -8.97 -7.45 15.31
C LEU A 31 -7.45 -7.33 15.22
N GLU A 32 -6.74 -8.23 15.91
CA GLU A 32 -5.29 -8.27 15.91
C GLU A 32 -4.72 -8.41 14.49
N GLY A 33 -3.65 -7.66 14.21
CA GLY A 33 -3.00 -7.65 12.89
C GLY A 33 -3.76 -6.87 11.80
N VAL A 34 -5.01 -6.46 12.03
CA VAL A 34 -5.77 -5.67 11.05
C VAL A 34 -5.32 -4.22 11.07
N ARG A 35 -4.91 -3.75 9.89
CA ARG A 35 -4.47 -2.37 9.66
C ARG A 35 -5.18 -1.82 8.43
N VAL A 36 -6.07 -0.86 8.64
CA VAL A 36 -6.86 -0.24 7.56
C VAL A 36 -6.02 0.84 6.91
N ALA A 37 -5.74 0.66 5.61
CA ALA A 37 -4.97 1.62 4.83
C ALA A 37 -5.82 2.89 4.59
N MET A 38 -5.23 4.03 4.88
CA MET A 38 -5.76 5.36 4.56
C MET A 38 -4.64 6.20 3.94
N ARG A 39 -5.00 7.30 3.29
CA ARG A 39 -4.06 8.28 2.77
C ARG A 39 -4.24 9.59 3.53
N GLU A 40 -3.13 10.14 4.01
CA GLU A 40 -3.10 11.42 4.72
C GLU A 40 -2.47 12.48 3.81
N ILE A 41 -3.25 13.51 3.47
CA ILE A 41 -2.89 14.58 2.54
C ILE A 41 -2.48 15.80 3.37
N SER A 42 -1.28 16.31 3.14
CA SER A 42 -0.79 17.53 3.76
C SER A 42 -1.38 18.75 3.05
N LEU A 43 -1.92 19.69 3.80
CA LEU A 43 -2.48 20.92 3.26
C LEU A 43 -1.49 22.08 3.45
N SER A 44 -1.42 22.98 2.47
CA SER A 44 -0.67 24.23 2.62
C SER A 44 -1.33 25.13 3.67
N PRO A 45 -0.58 25.93 4.44
CA PRO A 45 -1.16 26.92 5.35
C PRO A 45 -2.04 27.95 4.61
N THR A 46 -3.11 28.40 5.27
CA THR A 46 -3.95 29.51 4.80
C THR A 46 -3.27 30.84 5.11
N ARG A 47 -3.21 31.75 4.14
CA ARG A 47 -2.73 33.13 4.34
C ARG A 47 -3.94 34.06 4.39
N HIS A 48 -4.10 34.76 5.51
CA HIS A 48 -5.21 35.70 5.72
C HIS A 48 -4.85 37.10 5.23
N ALA A 49 -5.86 37.93 5.01
CA ALA A 49 -5.68 39.31 4.52
C ALA A 49 -4.96 40.21 5.52
N ASP A 50 -5.03 39.90 6.81
CA ASP A 50 -4.32 40.60 7.89
C ASP A 50 -2.84 40.17 8.03
N GLY A 51 -2.37 39.30 7.13
CA GLY A 51 -1.00 38.79 7.12
C GLY A 51 -0.75 37.59 8.04
N THR A 52 -1.76 37.14 8.79
CA THR A 52 -1.63 35.94 9.63
C THR A 52 -1.59 34.67 8.77
N VAL A 53 -0.92 33.63 9.28
CA VAL A 53 -0.78 32.33 8.63
C VAL A 53 -1.34 31.25 9.54
N GLU A 54 -2.30 30.49 9.04
CA GLU A 54 -2.97 29.42 9.76
C GLU A 54 -2.58 28.06 9.19
N ALA A 55 -2.08 27.17 10.05
CA ALA A 55 -1.74 25.81 9.66
C ALA A 55 -3.01 24.96 9.49
N ASN A 56 -3.16 24.33 8.32
CA ASN A 56 -4.27 23.42 8.07
C ASN A 56 -3.91 22.00 8.52
N PRO A 57 -4.75 21.32 9.32
CA PRO A 57 -4.54 19.93 9.66
C PRO A 57 -4.64 19.05 8.40
N PRO A 58 -3.94 17.91 8.37
CA PRO A 58 -3.99 17.03 7.22
C PRO A 58 -5.36 16.37 7.08
N VAL A 59 -5.75 16.09 5.83
CA VAL A 59 -7.02 15.41 5.52
C VAL A 59 -6.76 13.93 5.28
N ARG A 60 -7.53 13.07 5.95
CA ARG A 60 -7.47 11.61 5.80
C ARG A 60 -8.57 11.13 4.86
N VAL A 61 -8.19 10.34 3.87
CA VAL A 61 -9.09 9.76 2.88
C VAL A 61 -8.89 8.26 2.77
N TYR A 62 -9.91 7.55 2.28
CA TYR A 62 -9.82 6.14 1.94
C TYR A 62 -8.74 5.91 0.86
N ASP A 63 -7.98 4.81 0.98
CA ASP A 63 -6.90 4.49 0.04
C ASP A 63 -6.96 3.04 -0.46
N ALA A 64 -7.48 2.87 -1.67
CA ALA A 64 -7.61 1.57 -2.34
C ALA A 64 -6.35 1.12 -3.09
N SER A 65 -5.25 1.89 -3.05
CA SER A 65 -4.06 1.58 -3.85
C SER A 65 -3.28 0.34 -3.39
N GLY A 66 -3.55 -0.15 -2.18
CA GLY A 66 -2.82 -1.26 -1.57
C GLY A 66 -1.33 -0.94 -1.33
N PRO A 67 -0.47 -1.96 -1.27
CA PRO A 67 0.96 -1.78 -1.00
C PRO A 67 1.73 -1.00 -2.09
N TYR A 68 1.14 -0.83 -3.28
CA TYR A 68 1.79 -0.18 -4.42
C TYR A 68 2.11 1.31 -4.22
N THR A 69 1.58 1.94 -3.15
CA THR A 69 1.92 3.31 -2.78
C THR A 69 2.56 3.41 -1.40
N ASP A 70 2.88 2.27 -0.78
CA ASP A 70 3.59 2.18 0.48
C ASP A 70 5.11 2.03 0.22
N PRO A 71 5.93 3.07 0.46
CA PRO A 71 7.38 2.98 0.25
C PRO A 71 8.07 1.99 1.20
N ALA A 72 7.41 1.55 2.28
CA ALA A 72 7.95 0.57 3.20
C ALA A 72 7.76 -0.89 2.73
N VAL A 73 7.02 -1.13 1.63
CA VAL A 73 6.75 -2.48 1.13
C VAL A 73 7.53 -2.76 -0.15
N ALA A 74 8.43 -3.74 -0.10
CA ALA A 74 9.04 -4.30 -1.30
C ALA A 74 8.04 -5.22 -2.02
N ILE A 75 7.81 -4.99 -3.32
CA ILE A 75 6.84 -5.76 -4.10
C ILE A 75 7.58 -6.58 -5.15
N ASP A 76 7.36 -7.90 -5.10
CA ASP A 76 7.78 -8.84 -6.13
C ASP A 76 6.53 -9.41 -6.81
N LEU A 77 6.34 -9.08 -8.09
CA LEU A 77 5.17 -9.50 -8.86
C LEU A 77 5.09 -11.03 -9.03
N ARG A 78 6.23 -11.75 -8.99
CA ARG A 78 6.26 -13.22 -9.11
C ARG A 78 5.79 -13.91 -7.83
N GLN A 79 5.97 -13.26 -6.68
CA GLN A 79 5.54 -13.77 -5.38
C GLN A 79 4.11 -13.35 -5.02
N GLY A 80 3.60 -12.30 -5.65
CA GLY A 80 2.32 -11.71 -5.30
C GLY A 80 2.39 -10.90 -3.99
N LEU A 81 1.22 -10.46 -3.52
CA LEU A 81 1.11 -9.67 -2.29
C LEU A 81 1.03 -10.55 -1.05
N ALA A 82 1.49 -10.01 0.08
CA ALA A 82 1.36 -10.68 1.36
C ALA A 82 -0.11 -11.03 1.66
N PRO A 83 -0.42 -12.29 2.03
CA PRO A 83 -1.79 -12.72 2.29
C PRO A 83 -2.23 -12.30 3.70
N LEU A 84 -2.38 -10.99 3.93
CA LEU A 84 -2.73 -10.38 5.24
C LEU A 84 -3.98 -10.99 5.87
N ARG A 85 -4.86 -11.52 5.02
CA ARG A 85 -6.14 -12.11 5.38
C ARG A 85 -6.09 -13.62 5.65
N ARG A 86 -4.93 -14.28 5.60
CA ARG A 86 -4.89 -15.75 5.79
C ARG A 86 -5.31 -16.15 7.20
N GLY A 87 -4.74 -15.51 8.23
CA GLY A 87 -4.96 -15.89 9.64
C GLY A 87 -6.43 -15.88 10.07
N TRP A 88 -7.15 -14.77 9.85
CA TRP A 88 -8.56 -14.66 10.23
C TRP A 88 -9.53 -15.45 9.33
N ILE A 89 -9.07 -16.01 8.20
CA ILE A 89 -9.86 -16.89 7.33
C ILE A 89 -9.80 -18.28 7.92
N LEU A 90 -8.59 -18.78 8.19
CA LEU A 90 -8.38 -20.05 8.86
C LEU A 90 -9.04 -20.05 10.25
N GLY A 91 -8.95 -18.94 10.99
CA GLY A 91 -9.52 -18.81 12.32
C GLY A 91 -11.05 -18.91 12.40
N ARG A 92 -11.79 -18.85 11.29
CA ARG A 92 -13.26 -19.08 11.29
C ARG A 92 -13.63 -20.56 11.33
N GLY A 93 -12.72 -21.46 10.95
CA GLY A 93 -12.99 -22.91 10.90
C GLY A 93 -13.99 -23.32 9.82
N ASP A 94 -14.23 -22.48 8.81
CA ASP A 94 -15.23 -22.67 7.75
C ASP A 94 -14.62 -23.02 6.37
N VAL A 95 -13.32 -23.33 6.33
CA VAL A 95 -12.56 -23.63 5.09
C VAL A 95 -11.65 -24.84 5.27
N ALA A 96 -11.33 -25.51 4.15
CA ALA A 96 -10.34 -26.58 4.06
C ALA A 96 -9.36 -26.30 2.92
N GLU A 97 -8.10 -26.74 3.07
CA GLU A 97 -7.11 -26.71 2.00
C GLU A 97 -7.38 -27.87 1.03
N LEU A 98 -7.29 -27.60 -0.27
CA LEU A 98 -7.41 -28.63 -1.31
C LEU A 98 -6.01 -29.06 -1.72
N ASP A 99 -5.85 -30.36 -1.98
CA ASP A 99 -4.62 -30.87 -2.56
C ASP A 99 -4.38 -30.25 -3.94
N ALA A 100 -3.11 -30.02 -4.26
CA ALA A 100 -2.73 -29.57 -5.60
C ALA A 100 -3.12 -30.66 -6.63
N PRO A 101 -3.56 -30.26 -7.84
CA PRO A 101 -3.86 -31.20 -8.91
C PRO A 101 -2.64 -32.01 -9.36
#